data_AF-A0A523A5R2-F1
#
_entry.id   AF-A0A523A5R2-F1
#
_cell.length_a   1.000
_cell.length_b   1.000
_cell.length_c   1.000
_cell.angle_alpha   90.00
_cell.angle_beta   90.00
_cell.angle_gamma   90.00
#
_symmetry.space_group_name_H-M   'P 1'
#
loop_
_entity.id
_entity.type
_entity.pdbx_description
1 polymer ?
#
loop_
_entity_poly.entity_id
_entity_poly.type
_entity_poly.pdbx_seq_one_letter_code
_entity_poly.pdbx_strand_id
1 'polypeptide(L)'
;MRSLLQSRRFLPYFVTQALGAFNDNLFRFALMFSLAFVSAQDLNINVNVLMNLAAGLFILPFLLFSGLAGLLADRYDKAKMARVLKLTELLLMILAAGSFLLGSWFFLLALLF
;
A
#
# COMPACT_ATOMS: atom_id res chain seq x y z
N MET A 1 11.52 16.03 -22.41
CA MET A 1 11.45 16.21 -20.93
C MET A 1 10.88 17.58 -20.50
N ARG A 2 11.38 18.73 -21.00
CA ARG A 2 11.01 20.07 -20.48
C ARG A 2 9.52 20.47 -20.68
N SER A 3 8.82 19.97 -21.69
CA SER A 3 7.40 20.34 -21.93
C SER A 3 6.39 19.62 -21.03
N LEU A 4 6.75 18.48 -20.42
CA LEU A 4 5.86 17.74 -19.51
C LEU A 4 5.72 18.44 -18.15
N LEU A 5 6.83 18.96 -17.62
CA LEU A 5 6.89 19.72 -16.36
C LEU A 5 6.13 21.07 -16.43
N GLN A 6 5.94 21.62 -17.64
CA GLN A 6 5.22 22.87 -17.88
C GLN A 6 3.72 22.66 -18.14
N SER A 7 3.23 21.42 -18.25
CA SER A 7 1.81 21.17 -18.48
C SER A 7 1.02 21.33 -17.18
N ARG A 8 -0.07 22.10 -17.19
CA ARG A 8 -0.97 22.30 -16.03
C ARG A 8 -1.61 21.00 -15.51
N ARG A 9 -1.49 19.90 -16.24
CA ARG A 9 -2.00 18.57 -15.87
C ARG A 9 -0.96 17.70 -15.16
N PHE A 10 0.33 18.06 -15.23
CA PHE A 10 1.41 17.28 -14.62
C PHE A 10 1.45 17.43 -13.11
N LEU A 11 1.35 18.66 -12.59
CA LEU A 11 1.46 18.91 -11.15
C LEU A 11 0.39 18.18 -10.32
N PRO A 12 -0.92 18.22 -10.67
CA PRO A 12 -1.93 17.47 -9.92
C PRO A 12 -1.69 15.96 -9.96
N TYR A 13 -1.34 15.42 -11.13
CA TYR A 13 -1.04 13.99 -11.28
C TYR A 13 0.18 13.57 -10.45
N PHE A 14 1.26 14.36 -10.51
CA PHE A 14 2.48 14.11 -9.76
C PHE A 14 2.24 14.14 -8.26
N VAL A 15 1.50 15.14 -7.75
CA VAL A 15 1.17 15.23 -6.33
C VAL A 15 0.33 14.03 -5.89
N THR A 16 -0.67 13.61 -6.66
CA THR A 16 -1.47 12.43 -6.31
C THR A 16 -0.63 11.13 -6.27
N GLN A 17 0.30 10.97 -7.21
CA GLN A 17 1.22 9.83 -7.26
C GLN A 17 2.22 9.85 -6.10
N ALA A 18 2.78 11.03 -5.79
CA ALA A 18 3.72 11.20 -4.69
C ALA A 18 3.05 10.94 -3.33
N LEU A 19 1.83 11.45 -3.13
CA LEU A 19 1.06 11.21 -1.91
C LEU A 19 0.64 9.74 -1.77
N GLY A 20 0.29 9.06 -2.87
CA GLY A 20 0.03 7.62 -2.87
C GLY A 20 1.26 6.82 -2.44
N ALA A 21 2.40 7.07 -3.11
CA ALA A 21 3.65 6.41 -2.75
C ALA A 21 4.08 6.70 -1.29
N PHE A 22 3.88 7.93 -0.81
CA PHE A 22 4.12 8.27 0.59
C PHE A 22 3.22 7.49 1.54
N ASN A 23 1.92 7.43 1.24
CA ASN A 23 0.94 6.70 2.04
C ASN A 23 1.28 5.21 2.15
N ASP A 24 1.61 4.55 1.03
CA ASP A 24 2.01 3.13 1.01
C ASP A 24 3.26 2.87 1.86
N ASN A 25 4.25 3.76 1.77
CA ASN A 25 5.47 3.63 2.58
C ASN A 25 5.20 3.89 4.06
N LEU A 26 4.37 4.90 4.39
CA LEU A 26 3.99 5.19 5.77
C LEU A 26 3.24 4.01 6.40
N PHE A 27 2.27 3.44 5.68
CA PHE A 27 1.54 2.26 6.13
C PHE A 27 2.47 1.07 6.36
N ARG A 28 3.37 0.79 5.40
CA ARG A 28 4.38 -0.28 5.53
C ARG A 28 5.24 -0.09 6.78
N PHE A 29 5.78 1.12 6.99
CA PHE A 29 6.62 1.39 8.16
C PHE A 29 5.83 1.34 9.47
N ALA A 30 4.61 1.88 9.50
CA ALA A 30 3.74 1.81 10.69
C ALA A 30 3.44 0.37 11.08
N LEU A 31 3.13 -0.50 10.11
CA LEU A 31 2.95 -1.93 10.34
C LEU A 31 4.22 -2.60 10.85
N MET A 32 5.36 -2.35 10.20
CA MET A 32 6.64 -2.91 10.63
C MET A 32 6.98 -2.51 12.08
N PHE A 33 6.83 -1.22 12.42
CA PHE A 33 7.04 -0.75 13.80
C PHE A 33 6.11 -1.43 14.79
N SER A 34 4.84 -1.58 14.42
CA SER A 34 3.85 -2.18 15.31
C SER A 34 4.08 -3.67 15.52
N LEU A 35 4.44 -4.41 14.46
CA LEU A 35 4.84 -5.81 14.55
C LEU A 35 6.13 -6.00 15.38
N ALA A 36 7.08 -5.08 15.28
CA ALA A 36 8.29 -5.10 16.11
C ALA A 36 7.95 -4.95 17.60
N PHE A 37 6.99 -4.08 17.92
CA PHE A 37 6.57 -3.83 19.30
C PHE A 37 5.79 -5.02 19.89
N VAL A 38 4.92 -5.65 19.09
CA VAL A 38 4.11 -6.82 19.49
C VAL A 38 4.96 -8.08 19.64
N SER A 39 5.89 -8.32 18.72
CA SER A 39 6.83 -9.45 18.83
C SER A 39 7.74 -9.33 20.06
N ALA A 40 8.05 -8.11 20.51
CA ALA A 40 8.78 -7.91 21.74
C ALA A 40 7.96 -8.21 23.02
N GLN A 41 6.62 -8.21 22.94
CA GLN A 41 5.74 -8.32 24.12
C GLN A 41 4.95 -9.62 24.20
N ASP A 42 4.36 -10.09 23.10
CA ASP A 42 3.31 -11.13 23.12
C ASP A 42 3.63 -12.40 22.31
N LEU A 43 4.45 -12.27 21.26
CA LEU A 43 4.78 -13.38 20.36
C LEU A 43 6.26 -13.69 20.54
N ASN A 44 6.60 -14.79 21.20
CA ASN A 44 7.98 -15.29 21.38
C ASN A 44 8.62 -15.76 20.05
N ILE A 45 8.23 -15.13 18.94
CA ILE A 45 8.64 -15.34 17.56
C ILE A 45 9.75 -14.33 17.25
N ASN A 46 10.79 -14.78 16.54
CA ASN A 46 11.89 -13.91 16.14
C ASN A 46 11.39 -12.73 15.28
N VAL A 47 11.68 -11.50 15.72
CA VAL A 47 11.30 -10.26 15.03
C VAL A 47 11.73 -10.26 13.55
N ASN A 48 12.90 -10.80 13.23
CA ASN A 48 13.39 -10.85 11.85
C ASN A 48 12.52 -11.73 10.96
N VAL A 49 12.00 -12.85 11.48
CA VAL A 49 11.09 -13.73 10.73
C VAL A 49 9.79 -12.99 10.42
N LEU A 50 9.23 -12.32 11.42
CA LEU A 50 7.98 -11.57 11.27
C LEU A 50 8.14 -10.39 10.28
N MET A 51 9.26 -9.67 10.35
CA MET A 51 9.59 -8.59 9.42
C MET A 51 9.77 -9.10 7.99
N ASN A 52 10.48 -10.22 7.79
CA ASN A 52 10.68 -10.81 6.47
C ASN A 52 9.36 -11.31 5.86
N LEU A 53 8.49 -11.91 6.69
CA LEU A 53 7.15 -12.32 6.26
C LEU A 53 6.29 -11.12 5.87
N ALA A 54 6.28 -10.05 6.68
CA ALA A 54 5.54 -8.83 6.36
C ALA A 54 6.04 -8.17 5.06
N ALA A 55 7.36 -8.11 4.86
CA ALA A 55 7.95 -7.61 3.61
C ALA A 55 7.58 -8.49 2.40
N GLY A 56 7.60 -9.82 2.57
CA GLY A 56 7.17 -10.77 1.56
C GLY A 56 5.70 -10.62 1.19
N LEU A 57 4.82 -10.54 2.19
CA LEU A 57 3.38 -10.33 2.02
C LEU A 57 3.07 -8.99 1.35
N PHE A 58 3.87 -7.95 1.59
CA PHE A 58 3.72 -6.67 0.89
C PHE A 58 4.01 -6.81 -0.61
N ILE A 59 5.06 -7.55 -0.99
CA ILE A 59 5.51 -7.65 -2.40
C ILE A 59 4.70 -8.68 -3.19
N LEU A 60 4.25 -9.75 -2.54
CA LEU A 60 3.55 -10.89 -3.17
C LEU A 60 2.35 -10.49 -4.04
N PRO A 61 1.37 -9.69 -3.58
CA PRO A 61 0.21 -9.35 -4.39
C PRO A 61 0.61 -8.52 -5.60
N PHE A 62 1.54 -7.56 -5.47
CA PHE A 62 2.05 -6.82 -6.63
C PHE A 62 2.70 -7.75 -7.65
N LEU A 63 3.47 -8.75 -7.20
CA LEU A 63 4.09 -9.72 -8.09
C LEU A 63 3.03 -10.57 -8.83
N LEU A 64 2.08 -11.15 -8.10
CA LEU A 64 1.06 -12.05 -8.64
C LEU A 64 0.08 -11.34 -9.58
N PHE A 65 -0.31 -10.11 -9.24
CA PHE A 65 -1.32 -9.36 -9.99
C PHE A 65 -0.72 -8.38 -11.02
N SER A 66 0.61 -8.20 -11.07
CA SER A 66 1.28 -7.28 -12.01
C SER A 66 0.86 -7.50 -13.48
N GLY A 67 0.85 -8.75 -13.94
CA GLY A 67 0.48 -9.09 -15.32
C GLY A 67 -1.00 -8.79 -15.62
N LEU A 68 -1.90 -9.13 -14.70
CA LEU A 68 -3.33 -8.83 -14.84
C LEU A 68 -3.59 -7.32 -14.81
N ALA A 69 -2.90 -6.59 -13.93
CA ALA A 69 -2.97 -5.13 -13.86
C ALA A 69 -2.50 -4.48 -15.16
N GLY A 70 -1.44 -5.00 -15.79
CA GLY A 70 -0.96 -4.55 -17.10
C GLY A 70 -2.02 -4.72 -18.21
N LEU A 71 -2.61 -5.91 -18.30
CA LEU A 71 -3.68 -6.19 -19.28
C LEU A 71 -4.92 -5.32 -19.08
N LEU A 72 -5.30 -5.07 -17.83
CA LEU A 72 -6.40 -4.18 -17.50
C LEU A 72 -6.05 -2.72 -17.82
N ALA A 73 -4.81 -2.27 -17.53
CA ALA A 73 -4.34 -0.92 -17.82
C ALA A 73 -4.31 -0.59 -19.32
N ASP A 74 -4.09 -1.59 -20.17
CA ASP A 74 -4.12 -1.42 -21.62
C ASP A 74 -5.55 -1.40 -22.20
N ARG A 75 -6.51 -2.05 -21.52
CA ARG A 75 -7.91 -2.15 -21.98
C ARG A 75 -8.79 -0.98 -21.53
N TYR A 76 -8.50 -0.35 -20.40
CA TYR A 76 -9.38 0.67 -19.79
C TYR A 76 -8.79 2.08 -19.85
N ASP A 77 -9.67 3.09 -19.76
CA ASP A 77 -9.26 4.49 -19.64
C ASP A 77 -8.47 4.72 -18.35
N LYS A 78 -7.21 5.15 -18.51
CA LYS A 78 -6.25 5.41 -17.42
C LYS A 78 -6.80 6.39 -16.38
N ALA A 79 -7.60 7.37 -16.78
CA ALA A 79 -8.18 8.34 -15.85
C ALA A 79 -9.29 7.72 -14.98
N LYS A 80 -10.10 6.80 -15.54
CA LYS A 80 -11.12 6.07 -14.78
C LYS A 80 -10.49 5.07 -13.82
N MET A 81 -9.48 4.32 -14.29
CA MET A 81 -8.74 3.38 -13.44
C MET A 81 -8.07 4.08 -12.26
N ALA A 82 -7.36 5.19 -12.51
CA ALA A 82 -6.70 5.95 -11.45
C ALA A 82 -7.68 6.41 -10.36
N ARG A 83 -8.89 6.83 -10.74
CA ARG A 83 -9.92 7.27 -9.78
C ARG A 83 -10.45 6.10 -8.95
N VAL A 84 -10.73 4.96 -9.57
CA VAL A 84 -11.21 3.76 -8.86
C VAL A 84 -10.13 3.26 -7.90
N LEU A 85 -8.89 3.14 -8.36
CA LEU A 85 -7.76 2.70 -7.53
C LEU A 85 -7.57 3.62 -6.31
N LYS A 86 -7.66 4.95 -6.49
CA LYS A 86 -7.51 5.89 -5.37
C LYS A 86 -8.66 5.80 -4.37
N LEU A 87 -9.89 5.54 -4.81
CA LEU A 87 -11.03 5.30 -3.92
C LEU A 87 -10.86 3.99 -3.15
N THR A 88 -10.43 2.92 -3.81
CA THR A 88 -10.11 1.64 -3.17
C THR A 88 -9.00 1.81 -2.14
N GLU A 89 -7.93 2.53 -2.47
CA GLU A 89 -6.83 2.84 -1.54
C GLU A 89 -7.36 3.58 -0.30
N LEU A 90 -8.20 4.61 -0.47
CA LEU A 90 -8.78 5.34 0.65
C LEU A 90 -9.61 4.43 1.57
N LEU A 91 -10.44 3.55 0.99
CA LEU A 91 -11.24 2.60 1.77
C LEU A 91 -10.36 1.62 2.56
N LEU A 92 -9.32 1.07 1.91
CA LEU A 92 -8.36 0.18 2.58
C LEU A 92 -7.63 0.89 3.71
N MET A 93 -7.25 2.16 3.54
CA MET A 93 -6.60 2.94 4.58
C MET A 93 -7.52 3.23 5.78
N ILE A 94 -8.82 3.45 5.55
CA ILE A 94 -9.81 3.60 6.62
C ILE A 94 -9.97 2.28 7.40
N LEU A 95 -10.06 1.15 6.70
CA LEU A 95 -10.14 -0.18 7.33
C LEU A 95 -8.86 -0.52 8.10
N ALA A 96 -7.70 -0.15 7.56
CA ALA A 96 -6.40 -0.29 8.20
C ALA A 96 -6.32 0.54 9.48
N ALA A 97 -6.73 1.81 9.44
CA ALA A 97 -6.80 2.67 10.63
C ALA A 97 -7.73 2.07 11.71
N GLY A 98 -8.89 1.54 11.32
CA GLY A 98 -9.79 0.82 12.24
C GLY A 98 -9.14 -0.44 12.83
N SER A 99 -8.39 -1.19 12.03
CA SER A 99 -7.70 -2.40 12.47
C SER A 99 -6.53 -2.11 13.42
N PHE A 100 -5.83 -0.98 13.23
CA PHE A 100 -4.82 -0.49 14.17
C PHE A 100 -5.42 -0.16 15.54
N LEU A 101 -6.59 0.50 15.57
CA LEU A 101 -7.28 0.85 16.82
C LEU A 101 -7.77 -0.39 17.58
N LEU A 102 -8.15 -1.45 16.86
CA LEU A 102 -8.62 -2.71 17.43
C LEU A 102 -7.48 -3.67 17.82
N GLY A 103 -6.22 -3.35 17.49
CA GLY A 103 -5.06 -4.21 17.76
C GLY A 103 -5.08 -5.55 17.00
N SER A 104 -5.84 -5.65 15.90
CA SER A 104 -6.02 -6.91 15.17
C SER A 104 -4.96 -7.08 14.08
N TRP A 105 -3.83 -7.66 14.46
CA TRP A 105 -2.66 -7.85 13.59
C TRP A 105 -2.94 -8.72 12.36
N PHE A 106 -3.80 -9.75 12.51
CA PHE A 106 -4.19 -10.60 11.38
C PHE A 106 -4.99 -9.83 10.32
N PHE A 107 -5.87 -8.91 10.74
CA PHE A 107 -6.63 -8.07 9.80
C PHE A 107 -5.73 -7.07 9.07
N LEU A 108 -4.73 -6.52 9.76
CA LEU A 108 -3.73 -5.65 9.15
C LEU A 108 -2.87 -6.38 8.12
N LEU A 109 -2.49 -7.64 8.39
CA LEU A 109 -1.78 -8.49 7.44
C LEU A 109 -2.66 -8.94 6.27
N ALA A 110 -3.97 -9.13 6.48
CA ALA A 110 -4.91 -9.46 5.42
C ALA A 110 -5.21 -8.25 4.51
N LEU A 111 -5.30 -7.04 5.07
CA LEU A 111 -5.45 -5.78 4.31
C LEU A 111 -4.22 -5.42 3.46
N LEU A 112 -3.09 -6.07 3.73
CA LEU A 112 -1.86 -5.95 2.95
C LEU A 112 -1.89 -6.71 1.62
N PHE A 113 -2.83 -7.64 1.45
CA PHE A 113 -2.98 -8.50 0.28
C PHE A 113 -4.10 -8.02 -0.65
#